data_AF-A0A6H1NXC9-F1
#
_entry.id   AF-A0A6H1NXC9-F1
#
_cell.length_a   1.000
_cell.length_b   1.000
_cell.length_c   1.000
_cell.angle_alpha   90.00
_cell.angle_beta   90.00
_cell.angle_gamma   90.00
#
_symmetry.space_group_name_H-M   'P 1'
#
loop_
_entity.id
_entity.type
_entity.pdbx_description
1 polymer ?
#
loop_
_entity_poly.entity_id
_entity_poly.type
_entity_poly.pdbx_seq_one_letter_code
_entity_poly.pdbx_strand_id
1 'polypeptide(L)'
;MPVIFINDHYNLWQADLHKIIDVCRNELSQPIFEVLLPEENDLFVIRPKHSAFYGTALNTLLHQLKVTSTDVIYQHYIIYPLPSS
;
A
#
# COMPACT_ATOMS: atom_id res chain seq x y z
N MET A 1 -10.28 6.76 11.99
CA MET A 1 -9.96 5.33 11.73
C MET A 1 -8.63 5.29 11.01
N PRO A 2 -7.65 4.47 11.43
CA PRO A 2 -6.34 4.47 10.79
C PRO A 2 -6.44 3.88 9.38
N VAL A 3 -5.92 4.60 8.39
CA VAL A 3 -5.75 4.10 7.02
C VAL A 3 -4.33 3.58 6.89
N ILE A 4 -4.17 2.37 6.35
CA ILE A 4 -2.87 1.73 6.15
C ILE A 4 -2.73 1.36 4.68
N PHE A 5 -1.80 1.99 4.00
CA PHE A 5 -1.51 1.72 2.58
C PHE A 5 -0.60 0.51 2.45
N ILE A 6 -1.06 -0.52 1.74
CA ILE A 6 -0.33 -1.78 1.61
C ILE A 6 0.06 -1.98 0.16
N ASN A 7 1.36 -1.99 -0.10
CA ASN A 7 1.90 -2.03 -1.45
C ASN A 7 2.92 -3.17 -1.62
N ASP A 8 3.08 -3.64 -2.85
CA ASP A 8 4.22 -4.52 -3.19
C ASP A 8 5.53 -3.72 -3.14
N HIS A 9 6.66 -4.42 -3.07
CA HIS A 9 7.97 -3.78 -3.04
C HIS A 9 8.37 -3.15 -4.38
N TYR A 10 7.77 -3.59 -5.50
CA TYR A 10 8.10 -3.15 -6.87
C TYR A 10 9.61 -3.15 -7.20
N ASN A 11 10.40 -4.00 -6.54
CA ASN A 11 11.87 -4.04 -6.63
C ASN A 11 12.56 -2.69 -6.35
N LEU A 12 11.93 -1.80 -5.59
CA LEU A 12 12.50 -0.52 -5.19
C LEU A 12 13.47 -0.72 -4.03
N TRP A 13 14.70 -0.22 -4.13
CA TRP A 13 15.69 -0.34 -3.05
C TRP A 13 15.33 0.37 -1.75
N GLN A 14 14.43 1.35 -1.83
CA GLN A 14 13.87 2.05 -0.69
C GLN A 14 12.35 2.03 -0.82
N ALA A 15 11.68 1.65 0.27
CA ALA A 15 10.24 1.80 0.41
C ALA A 15 9.91 3.29 0.58
N ASP A 16 9.80 3.98 -0.54
CA ASP A 16 9.43 5.38 -0.62
C ASP A 16 8.08 5.46 -1.32
N LEU A 17 7.08 5.97 -0.61
CA LEU A 17 5.72 6.07 -1.10
C LEU A 17 5.63 6.89 -2.39
N HIS A 18 6.40 7.97 -2.52
CA HIS A 18 6.41 8.78 -3.75
C HIS A 18 6.93 7.97 -4.93
N LYS A 19 7.98 7.16 -4.73
CA LYS A 19 8.51 6.27 -5.77
C LYS A 19 7.50 5.19 -6.16
N ILE A 20 6.75 4.66 -5.19
CA ILE A 20 5.69 3.67 -5.46
C ILE A 20 4.56 4.31 -6.28
N ILE A 21 4.11 5.52 -5.89
CA ILE A 21 3.10 6.28 -6.63
C ILE A 21 3.57 6.50 -8.06
N ASP A 22 4.81 6.94 -8.26
CA ASP A 22 5.38 7.18 -9.59
C ASP A 22 5.42 5.90 -10.45
N VAL A 23 5.78 4.75 -9.86
CA VAL A 23 5.75 3.44 -10.54
C VAL A 23 4.34 3.03 -10.92
N CYS A 24 3.35 3.30 -10.06
CA CYS A 24 1.97 2.89 -10.27
C CYS A 24 1.15 3.88 -11.10
N ARG A 25 1.65 5.10 -11.34
CA ARG A 25 0.92 6.16 -12.04
C ARG A 25 0.87 5.91 -13.54
N ASN A 26 -0.33 5.81 -14.07
CA ASN A 26 -0.64 5.75 -15.50
C ASN A 26 -2.05 6.32 -15.75
N GLU A 27 -2.45 6.41 -17.01
CA GLU A 27 -3.76 6.99 -17.40
C GLU A 27 -4.95 6.30 -16.71
N LEU A 28 -4.86 5.00 -16.43
CA LEU A 28 -5.93 4.24 -15.77
C LEU A 28 -5.97 4.47 -14.26
N SER A 29 -4.82 4.68 -13.62
CA SER A 29 -4.73 4.90 -12.18
C SER A 29 -4.84 6.36 -11.76
N GLN A 30 -4.67 7.30 -12.70
CA GLN A 30 -4.69 8.72 -12.41
C GLN A 30 -5.98 9.20 -11.71
N PRO A 31 -7.20 8.80 -12.13
CA PRO A 31 -8.42 9.17 -11.42
C PRO A 31 -8.50 8.63 -9.98
N ILE A 32 -7.82 7.52 -9.71
CA ILE A 32 -7.76 6.92 -8.37
C ILE A 32 -6.82 7.74 -7.49
N PHE A 33 -5.63 8.10 -8.00
CA PHE A 33 -4.67 8.92 -7.26
C PHE A 33 -5.19 10.32 -6.94
N GLU A 34 -6.04 10.91 -7.79
CA GLU A 34 -6.66 12.21 -7.51
C GLU A 34 -7.52 12.22 -6.23
N VAL A 35 -7.99 11.05 -5.78
CA VAL A 35 -8.89 10.93 -4.63
C VAL A 35 -8.25 10.19 -3.44
N LEU A 36 -7.24 9.35 -3.68
CA LEU A 36 -6.75 8.36 -2.71
C LEU A 36 -5.24 8.45 -2.43
N LEU A 37 -4.62 9.61 -2.69
CA LEU A 37 -3.25 9.84 -2.28
C LEU A 37 -3.13 9.84 -0.74
N PRO A 38 -2.13 9.14 -0.17
CA PRO A 38 -1.89 9.19 1.28
C PRO A 38 -1.49 10.60 1.72
N GLU A 39 -1.92 10.96 2.92
CA GLU A 39 -1.44 12.14 3.64
C GLU A 39 -0.12 11.84 4.35
N GLU A 40 0.58 12.89 4.81
CA GLU A 40 1.91 12.78 5.44
C GLU A 40 1.96 11.86 6.67
N ASN A 41 0.84 11.74 7.38
CA ASN A 41 0.74 10.95 8.61
C ASN A 41 0.17 9.54 8.38
N ASP A 42 -0.13 9.18 7.13
CA ASP A 42 -0.68 7.86 6.83
C ASP A 42 0.40 6.77 6.95
N LEU A 43 -0.05 5.61 7.43
CA LEU A 43 0.82 4.47 7.63
C LEU A 43 0.94 3.67 6.34
N PHE A 44 2.13 3.13 6.06
CA PHE A 44 2.34 2.24 4.93
C PHE A 44 3.04 0.95 5.34
N VAL A 45 2.72 -0.13 4.63
CA VAL A 45 3.32 -1.45 4.79
C VAL A 45 3.69 -2.01 3.42
N ILE A 46 4.91 -2.49 3.27
CA ILE A 46 5.32 -3.23 2.07
C ILE A 46 5.11 -4.71 2.29
N ARG A 47 4.34 -5.36 1.41
CA ARG A 47 4.14 -6.81 1.43
C ARG A 47 5.10 -7.51 0.46
N PRO A 48 5.79 -8.58 0.88
CA PRO A 48 6.67 -9.35 0.01
C PRO A 48 5.92 -10.38 -0.86
N LYS A 49 4.65 -10.68 -0.53
CA LYS A 49 3.79 -11.69 -1.19
C LYS A 49 2.34 -11.24 -1.18
N HIS A 50 1.44 -12.05 -1.74
CA HIS A 50 0.00 -11.76 -1.87
C HIS A 50 -0.70 -11.33 -0.57
N SER A 51 -0.36 -11.96 0.55
CA SER A 51 -0.95 -11.61 1.85
C SER A 51 -0.16 -10.48 2.50
N ALA A 52 -0.86 -9.40 2.82
CA ALA A 52 -0.33 -8.29 3.59
C ALA A 52 0.11 -8.67 5.02
N PHE A 53 -0.41 -9.77 5.57
CA PHE A 53 -0.05 -10.26 6.90
C PHE A 53 1.20 -11.15 6.87
N TYR A 54 1.54 -11.71 5.71
CA TYR A 54 2.63 -12.66 5.60
C TYR A 54 3.96 -11.91 5.47
N GLY A 55 4.84 -12.07 6.45
CA GLY A 55 6.18 -11.50 6.41
C GLY A 55 6.21 -9.97 6.50
N THR A 56 5.21 -9.35 7.13
CA THR A 56 5.16 -7.92 7.41
C THR A 56 4.89 -7.65 8.90
N ALA A 57 5.06 -6.40 9.32
CA ALA A 57 4.72 -5.96 10.67
C ALA A 57 3.22 -5.60 10.85
N LEU A 58 2.36 -5.89 9.86
CA LEU A 58 0.97 -5.41 9.86
C LEU A 58 0.18 -5.90 11.07
N ASN A 59 0.31 -7.17 11.47
CA ASN A 59 -0.40 -7.70 12.63
C ASN A 59 0.01 -6.99 13.93
N THR A 60 1.31 -6.73 14.09
CA THR A 60 1.85 -5.99 15.25
C THR A 60 1.34 -4.54 15.24
N LEU A 61 1.32 -3.89 14.09
CA LEU A 61 0.84 -2.52 13.93
C LEU A 61 -0.65 -2.40 14.30
N LEU A 62 -1.50 -3.29 13.79
CA LEU A 62 -2.93 -3.30 14.12
C LEU A 62 -3.18 -3.50 15.61
N HIS A 63 -2.41 -4.39 16.25
CA HIS A 63 -2.48 -4.61 17.68
C HIS A 63 -2.07 -3.36 18.48
N GLN A 64 -1.02 -2.66 18.07
CA GLN A 64 -0.58 -1.40 18.68
C GLN A 64 -1.63 -0.29 18.54
N LEU A 65 -2.28 -0.21 17.38
CA LEU A 65 -3.35 0.74 17.10
C LEU A 65 -4.68 0.36 17.79
N LYS A 66 -4.73 -0.78 18.49
CA LYS A 66 -5.93 -1.33 19.13
C LYS A 66 -7.11 -1.45 18.15
N VAL A 67 -6.81 -1.77 16.89
CA VAL A 67 -7.82 -1.99 15.86
C VAL A 67 -8.42 -3.38 16.09
N THR A 68 -9.70 -3.41 16.51
CA THR A 68 -10.43 -4.65 16.83
C THR A 68 -11.49 -5.00 15.80
N SER A 69 -11.86 -4.04 14.94
CA SER A 69 -12.79 -4.20 13.81
C SER A 69 -12.01 -4.09 12.51
N THR A 70 -12.42 -4.85 11.48
CA THR A 70 -11.78 -4.95 10.15
C THR A 70 -11.84 -3.68 9.32
N ASP A 71 -12.13 -2.52 9.91
CA ASP A 71 -12.16 -1.24 9.20
C ASP A 71 -10.74 -0.70 8.91
N VAL A 72 -9.85 -1.61 8.50
CA VAL A 72 -8.59 -1.30 7.84
C VAL A 72 -8.93 -1.22 6.37
N ILE A 73 -8.79 -0.04 5.77
CA ILE A 73 -8.94 0.08 4.32
C ILE A 73 -7.76 -0.64 3.67
N TYR A 74 -8.00 -1.89 3.26
CA TYR A 74 -7.09 -2.68 2.46
C TYR A 74 -7.17 -2.19 1.02
N GLN A 75 -6.37 -1.20 0.67
CA GLN A 75 -6.27 -0.74 -0.72
C GLN A 75 -5.19 -1.55 -1.44
N HIS A 76 -5.60 -2.60 -2.14
CA HIS A 76 -4.71 -3.29 -3.07
C HIS A 76 -4.74 -2.52 -4.40
N TYR A 77 -3.69 -1.77 -4.70
CA TYR A 77 -3.51 -1.19 -6.02
C TYR A 77 -3.11 -2.29 -7.00
N ILE A 78 -4.08 -3.00 -7.58
CA ILE A 78 -3.83 -3.74 -8.82
C ILE A 78 -3.83 -2.70 -9.93
N ILE A 79 -2.69 -2.06 -10.13
CA ILE A 79 -2.47 -1.24 -11.31
C ILE A 79 -1.41 -1.97 -12.14
N TYR A 80 -1.88 -2.91 -12.96
CA TYR A 80 -1.13 -3.43 -14.10
C TYR A 80 -0.91 -2.27 -15.10
N PRO A 81 0.24 -2.22 -15.80
CA PRO A 81 0.89 -3.38 -16.37
C PRO A 81 2.33 -3.55 -15.88
N LEU A 82 2.65 -4.67 -15.23
CA LEU A 82 4.00 -5.21 -15.39
C LEU A 82 4.14 -5.63 -16.86
N PRO A 83 5.18 -5.18 -17.61
CA PRO A 83 5.53 -5.84 -18.85
C PRO A 83 5.83 -7.30 -18.52
N SER A 84 5.32 -8.20 -19.35
CA SER A 84 5.57 -9.63 -19.26
C SER A 84 7.08 -9.89 -19.16
N SER A 85 7.53 -10.41 -18.04
CA SER A 85 8.81 -11.12 -17.92
C SER A 85 8.56 -12.45 -17.24
#